data_AF-A0A484AZH3-F1
#
_entry.id   AF-A0A484AZH3-F1
#
_cell.length_a   1.000
_cell.length_b   1.000
_cell.length_c   1.000
_cell.angle_alpha   90.00
_cell.angle_beta   90.00
_cell.angle_gamma   90.00
#
_symmetry.space_group_name_H-M   'P 1'
#
loop_
_entity.id
_entity.type
_entity.pdbx_description
1 polymer ?
#
loop_
_entity_poly.entity_id
_entity_poly.type
_entity_poly.pdbx_seq_one_letter_code
_entity_poly.pdbx_strand_id
1 'polypeptide(L)'
;MPQYPSSYRYSQQYCRDTLTARQLYVGEVFTRPGQCVRVQCLGTLRVWEDTCKVPVGLKGDCHVLPPTETDLVYPKCCPLYECKTFTSNPEGELEQTNTYDHLGNLRKSHLTELIIINKDRLAPNFPERPTVQPTVRKYSV
;
A
#
# COMPACT_ATOMS: atom_id res chain seq x y z
N MET A 1 -54.19 -0.45 40.79
CA MET A 1 -52.78 -0.03 40.65
C MET A 1 -52.28 -0.50 39.29
N PRO A 2 -51.83 0.38 38.38
CA PRO A 2 -51.29 -0.05 37.10
C PRO A 2 -49.91 -0.70 37.32
N GLN A 3 -49.78 -1.97 36.92
CA GLN A 3 -48.50 -2.65 36.89
C GLN A 3 -47.69 -2.16 35.68
N TYR A 4 -46.62 -1.42 35.94
CA TYR A 4 -45.60 -1.18 34.92
C TYR A 4 -44.81 -2.47 34.71
N PRO A 5 -44.57 -2.91 33.46
CA PRO A 5 -43.71 -4.05 33.22
C PRO A 5 -42.29 -3.73 33.72
N SER A 6 -41.96 -4.32 34.87
CA SER A 6 -40.62 -4.38 35.42
C SER A 6 -39.78 -5.30 34.52
N SER A 7 -39.05 -4.69 33.58
CA SER A 7 -37.73 -5.10 33.09
C SER A 7 -37.47 -4.57 31.68
N TYR A 8 -37.26 -3.26 31.55
CA TYR A 8 -36.45 -2.77 30.44
C TYR A 8 -35.00 -3.17 30.72
N ARG A 9 -34.66 -4.45 30.49
CA ARG A 9 -33.27 -4.90 30.48
C ARG A 9 -32.63 -4.23 29.27
N TYR A 10 -31.90 -3.15 29.51
CA TYR A 10 -30.95 -2.64 28.54
C TYR A 10 -29.90 -3.73 28.33
N SER A 11 -30.16 -4.67 27.41
CA SER A 11 -29.15 -5.65 27.02
C SER A 11 -28.07 -4.84 26.32
N GLN A 12 -26.90 -4.70 26.94
CA GLN A 12 -25.77 -4.09 26.27
C GLN A 12 -25.53 -4.89 24.99
N GLN A 13 -25.77 -4.23 23.87
CA GLN A 13 -25.61 -4.78 22.53
C GLN A 13 -24.13 -4.68 22.19
N TYR A 14 -23.42 -5.81 22.29
CA TYR A 14 -22.00 -5.91 21.95
C TYR A 14 -21.80 -6.89 20.81
N CYS A 15 -20.79 -6.62 19.99
CA CYS A 15 -20.22 -7.59 19.08
C CYS A 15 -18.99 -8.22 19.74
N ARG A 16 -18.69 -9.47 19.40
CA ARG A 16 -17.44 -10.11 19.80
C ARG A 16 -16.63 -10.43 18.55
N ASP A 17 -15.44 -9.86 18.46
CA ASP A 17 -14.46 -10.27 17.46
C ASP A 17 -13.95 -11.66 17.82
N THR A 18 -14.14 -12.64 16.92
CA THR A 18 -13.75 -14.04 17.18
C THR A 18 -12.24 -14.24 17.14
N LEU A 19 -11.52 -13.37 16.44
CA LEU A 19 -10.07 -13.49 16.24
C LEU A 19 -9.28 -12.91 17.42
N THR A 20 -9.70 -11.76 17.98
CA THR A 20 -9.04 -11.16 19.15
C THR A 20 -9.75 -11.44 20.47
N ALA A 21 -10.89 -12.12 20.43
CA ALA A 21 -11.83 -12.28 21.55
C ALA A 21 -12.32 -10.95 22.17
N ARG A 22 -12.02 -9.81 21.55
CA ARG A 22 -12.37 -8.48 22.02
C ARG A 22 -13.87 -8.23 21.88
N GLN A 23 -14.47 -7.68 22.93
CA GLN A 23 -15.84 -7.18 22.91
C GLN A 23 -15.85 -5.72 22.45
N LEU A 24 -16.82 -5.38 21.61
CA LEU A 24 -16.99 -4.07 21.00
C LEU A 24 -18.42 -3.61 21.24
N TYR A 25 -18.59 -2.41 21.79
CA TYR A 25 -19.90 -1.78 21.82
C TYR A 25 -20.33 -1.39 20.40
N VAL A 26 -21.64 -1.36 20.15
CA VAL A 26 -22.18 -0.86 18.88
C VAL A 26 -21.63 0.54 18.60
N GLY A 27 -21.03 0.71 17.41
CA GLY A 27 -20.37 1.94 16.98
C GLY A 27 -18.87 1.99 17.28
N GLU A 28 -18.34 1.13 18.15
CA GLU A 28 -16.90 1.05 18.37
C GLU A 28 -16.16 0.49 17.16
N VAL A 29 -14.95 1.02 16.97
CA VAL A 29 -14.04 0.66 15.90
C VAL A 29 -12.64 0.47 16.47
N PHE A 30 -11.93 -0.53 15.98
CA PHE A 30 -10.51 -0.69 16.26
C PHE A 30 -9.77 -1.28 15.05
N THR A 31 -8.45 -1.12 15.04
CA THR A 31 -7.59 -1.85 14.09
C THR A 31 -7.08 -3.10 14.76
N ARG A 32 -7.21 -4.25 14.08
CA ARG A 32 -6.81 -5.53 14.65
C ARG A 32 -5.28 -5.58 14.81
N PRO A 33 -4.73 -5.96 15.97
CA PRO A 33 -3.28 -6.08 16.12
C PRO A 33 -2.68 -7.09 15.14
N GLY A 34 -1.58 -6.73 14.48
CA GLY A 34 -0.91 -7.60 13.50
C GLY A 34 -1.66 -7.79 12.16
N GLN A 35 -2.81 -7.16 11.98
CA GLN A 35 -3.55 -7.16 10.71
C GLN A 35 -4.02 -5.74 10.40
N CYS A 36 -3.67 -5.19 9.23
CA CYS A 36 -4.20 -3.88 8.85
C CYS A 36 -5.67 -3.98 8.38
N VAL A 37 -6.55 -4.23 9.34
CA VAL A 37 -7.98 -4.44 9.16
C VAL A 37 -8.71 -3.60 10.18
N ARG A 38 -9.68 -2.81 9.70
CA ARG A 38 -10.59 -2.06 10.55
C ARG A 38 -11.77 -2.96 10.90
N VAL A 39 -12.00 -3.15 12.18
CA VAL A 39 -13.11 -3.95 12.71
C VAL A 39 -14.09 -3.00 13.40
N GLN A 40 -15.37 -3.11 13.08
CA GLN A 40 -16.43 -2.26 13.62
C GLN A 40 -17.65 -3.09 14.04
N CYS A 41 -18.23 -2.78 15.20
CA CYS A 41 -19.51 -3.36 15.61
C CYS A 41 -20.66 -2.52 15.04
N LEU A 42 -21.47 -3.13 14.16
CA LEU A 42 -22.66 -2.48 13.59
C LEU A 42 -23.87 -2.65 14.51
N GLY A 43 -24.88 -1.78 14.36
CA GLY A 43 -26.14 -1.86 15.12
C GLY A 43 -26.95 -3.14 14.88
N THR A 44 -26.60 -3.93 13.86
CA THR A 44 -27.15 -5.27 13.61
C THR A 44 -26.52 -6.36 14.49
N LEU A 45 -25.68 -6.00 15.47
CA LEU A 45 -24.90 -6.92 16.31
C LEU A 45 -23.94 -7.81 15.50
N ARG A 46 -23.59 -7.38 14.29
CA ARG A 46 -22.61 -8.05 13.45
C ARG A 46 -21.30 -7.29 13.45
N VAL A 47 -20.21 -8.04 13.49
CA VAL A 47 -18.87 -7.51 13.24
C VAL A 47 -18.75 -7.25 11.74
N TRP A 48 -18.26 -6.06 11.40
CA TRP A 48 -17.89 -5.69 10.04
C TRP A 48 -16.39 -5.46 9.97
N GLU A 49 -15.78 -5.92 8.88
CA GLU A 49 -14.34 -5.84 8.65
C GLU A 49 -14.07 -5.11 7.35
N ASP A 50 -13.14 -4.15 7.38
CA ASP A 50 -12.58 -3.47 6.21
C ASP A 50 -11.10 -3.80 6.07
N THR A 51 -10.73 -4.34 4.92
CA THR A 51 -9.34 -4.68 4.60
C THR A 51 -8.79 -3.67 3.59
N CYS A 52 -7.48 -3.42 3.64
CA CYS A 52 -6.82 -2.60 2.64
C CYS A 52 -7.10 -3.13 1.23
N LYS A 53 -7.69 -2.28 0.39
CA LYS A 53 -7.97 -2.63 -1.00
C LYS A 53 -6.69 -2.50 -1.82
N VAL A 54 -6.55 -3.40 -2.79
CA VAL A 54 -5.53 -3.27 -3.84
C VAL A 54 -6.09 -2.31 -4.90
N PRO A 55 -5.40 -1.20 -5.22
CA PRO A 55 -5.85 -0.28 -6.24
C PRO A 55 -5.95 -0.99 -7.59
N VAL A 56 -7.08 -0.84 -8.27
CA VAL A 56 -7.30 -1.41 -9.61
C VAL A 56 -6.82 -0.40 -10.64
N GLY A 57 -6.10 -0.86 -11.68
CA GLY A 57 -5.68 -0.02 -12.79
C GLY A 57 -4.33 0.67 -12.63
N LEU A 58 -3.50 0.24 -11.67
CA LEU A 58 -2.10 0.63 -11.63
C LEU A 58 -1.38 0.12 -12.90
N LYS A 59 -0.52 0.96 -13.48
CA LYS A 59 0.21 0.64 -14.71
C LYS A 59 1.63 0.18 -14.38
N GLY A 60 2.09 -0.86 -15.06
CA GLY A 60 3.45 -1.39 -14.93
C GLY A 60 3.54 -2.64 -14.07
N ASP A 61 4.77 -3.00 -13.71
CA ASP A 61 5.05 -4.10 -12.81
C ASP A 61 4.99 -3.61 -11.36
N CYS A 62 3.88 -3.95 -10.68
CA CYS A 62 3.55 -3.44 -9.36
C CYS A 62 3.84 -4.48 -8.28
N HIS A 63 4.59 -4.07 -7.25
CA HIS A 63 4.81 -4.86 -6.06
C HIS A 63 4.36 -4.12 -4.80
N VAL A 64 4.02 -4.90 -3.77
CA VAL A 64 3.52 -4.38 -2.50
C VAL A 64 4.71 -3.99 -1.62
N LEU A 65 4.71 -2.74 -1.16
CA LEU A 65 5.66 -2.26 -0.17
C LEU A 65 5.04 -2.40 1.23
N PRO A 66 5.73 -3.07 2.17
CA PRO A 66 5.25 -3.17 3.55
C PRO A 66 5.20 -1.78 4.20
N PRO A 67 4.32 -1.57 5.19
CA PRO A 67 4.27 -0.32 5.95
C PRO A 67 5.63 -0.05 6.61
N THR A 68 6.12 1.19 6.51
CA THR A 68 7.38 1.60 7.16
C THR A 68 7.29 1.56 8.69
N GLU A 69 6.08 1.70 9.23
CA GLU A 69 5.80 1.72 10.67
C GLU A 69 4.78 0.62 11.01
N THR A 70 5.04 -0.13 12.07
CA THR A 70 4.23 -1.29 12.48
C THR A 70 3.05 -0.94 13.38
N ASP A 71 3.07 0.24 14.02
CA ASP A 71 2.06 0.65 15.02
C ASP A 71 0.97 1.58 14.44
N LEU A 72 0.85 1.59 13.12
CA LEU A 72 -0.13 2.42 12.43
C LEU A 72 -1.55 1.84 12.56
N VAL A 73 -2.51 2.73 12.74
CA VAL A 73 -3.95 2.41 12.78
C VAL A 73 -4.53 2.48 11.36
N TYR A 74 -5.49 1.63 11.03
CA TYR A 74 -6.18 1.66 9.75
C TYR A 74 -6.79 3.06 9.49
N PRO A 75 -6.68 3.61 8.26
CA PRO A 75 -6.12 3.01 7.04
C PRO A 75 -4.62 3.28 6.83
N LYS A 76 -3.92 3.87 7.82
CA LYS A 76 -2.50 4.24 7.67
C LYS A 76 -1.56 3.04 7.62
N CYS A 77 -1.93 1.92 8.25
CA CYS A 77 -1.17 0.67 8.16
C CYS A 77 -1.32 -0.04 6.81
N CYS A 78 -2.08 0.50 5.86
CA CYS A 78 -2.25 -0.14 4.56
C CYS A 78 -0.94 -0.07 3.77
N PRO A 79 -0.62 -1.13 3.01
CA PRO A 79 0.60 -1.16 2.23
C PRO A 79 0.56 -0.10 1.11
N LEU A 80 1.75 0.30 0.68
CA LEU A 80 1.93 1.09 -0.52
C LEU A 80 2.22 0.16 -1.70
N TYR A 81 2.05 0.66 -2.92
CA TYR A 81 2.25 -0.11 -4.14
C TYR A 81 3.29 0.59 -5.01
N GLU A 82 4.43 -0.04 -5.24
CA GLU A 82 5.45 0.49 -6.12
C GLU A 82 5.35 -0.18 -7.49
N CYS A 83 5.13 0.63 -8.52
CA CYS A 83 4.96 0.18 -9.90
C CYS A 83 6.07 0.71 -10.77
N LYS A 84 6.68 -0.18 -11.57
CA LYS A 84 7.71 0.15 -12.54
C LYS A 84 7.16 0.11 -13.96
N THR A 85 7.41 1.17 -14.72
CA THR A 85 7.07 1.25 -16.13
C THR A 85 8.32 1.58 -16.93
N PHE A 86 8.53 0.85 -18.03
CA PHE A 86 9.63 1.06 -18.96
C PHE A 86 9.10 1.70 -20.23
N THR A 87 9.73 2.77 -20.66
CA THR A 87 9.40 3.45 -21.93
C THR A 87 10.67 3.56 -22.76
N SER A 88 10.69 2.90 -23.92
CA SER A 88 11.81 2.98 -24.86
C SER A 88 11.59 4.13 -25.85
N ASN A 89 12.47 5.13 -25.82
CA ASN A 89 12.51 6.22 -26.78
C ASN A 89 13.72 6.05 -27.72
N PRO A 90 13.73 6.70 -28.90
CA PRO A 90 14.87 6.60 -29.84
C PRO A 90 16.21 7.10 -29.27
N GLU A 91 16.20 7.84 -28.15
CA GLU A 91 17.39 8.37 -27.47
C GLU A 91 17.84 7.51 -26.27
N GLY A 92 17.02 6.57 -25.79
CA GLY A 92 17.34 5.73 -24.62
C GLY A 92 16.12 5.04 -24.02
N GLU A 93 16.34 4.21 -23.00
CA GLU A 93 15.27 3.62 -22.19
C GLU A 93 15.01 4.46 -20.94
N LEU A 94 13.75 4.66 -20.58
CA LEU A 94 13.35 5.35 -19.35
C LEU A 94 12.66 4.36 -18.42
N GLU A 95 13.18 4.19 -17.21
CA GLU A 95 12.52 3.47 -16.12
C GLU A 95 11.84 4.49 -15.20
N GLN A 96 10.52 4.42 -15.09
CA GLN A 96 9.76 5.21 -14.13
C GLN A 96 9.23 4.30 -13.02
N THR A 97 9.52 4.66 -11.78
CA THR A 97 9.08 3.98 -10.56
C THR A 97 8.10 4.89 -9.81
N ASN A 98 6.84 4.48 -9.71
CA ASN A 98 5.77 5.23 -9.06
C ASN A 98 5.28 4.49 -7.81
N THR A 99 5.20 5.17 -6.67
CA THR A 99 4.62 4.64 -5.44
C THR A 99 3.21 5.19 -5.25
N TYR A 100 2.23 4.30 -5.12
CA TYR A 100 0.82 4.60 -4.90
C TYR A 100 0.36 4.20 -3.50
N ASP A 101 -0.65 4.88 -2.98
CA ASP A 101 -1.35 4.45 -1.77
C ASP A 101 -2.48 3.45 -2.05
N HIS A 102 -3.10 2.91 -1.00
CA HIS A 102 -4.21 1.95 -1.07
C HIS A 102 -5.48 2.49 -1.76
N LEU A 103 -5.57 3.80 -2.02
CA LEU A 103 -6.64 4.42 -2.79
C LEU A 103 -6.25 4.63 -4.26
N GLY A 104 -5.00 4.32 -4.63
CA GLY A 104 -4.46 4.54 -5.96
C GLY A 104 -3.91 5.94 -6.20
N ASN A 105 -3.74 6.76 -5.15
CA ASN A 105 -3.13 8.08 -5.32
C ASN A 105 -1.61 7.96 -5.39
N LEU A 106 -1.00 8.70 -6.31
CA LEU A 106 0.46 8.79 -6.43
C LEU A 106 1.05 9.52 -5.22
N ARG A 107 1.97 8.87 -4.51
CA ARG A 107 2.70 9.40 -3.35
C ARG A 107 4.11 9.83 -3.71
N LYS A 108 4.79 9.05 -4.54
CA LYS A 108 6.16 9.32 -5.00
C LYS A 108 6.30 8.88 -6.44
N SER A 109 7.14 9.58 -7.19
CA SER A 109 7.52 9.24 -8.56
C SER A 109 9.01 9.45 -8.69
N HIS A 110 9.70 8.46 -9.24
CA HIS A 110 11.13 8.51 -9.53
C HIS A 110 11.34 8.11 -10.98
N LEU A 111 12.09 8.91 -11.73
CA LEU A 111 12.37 8.66 -13.14
C LEU A 111 13.87 8.47 -13.32
N THR A 112 14.24 7.34 -13.91
CA THR A 112 15.63 6.92 -14.13
C THR A 112 15.85 6.76 -15.63
N GLU A 113 16.80 7.51 -16.17
CA GLU A 113 17.20 7.39 -17.57
C GLU A 113 18.30 6.32 -17.74
N LEU A 114 18.02 5.31 -18.55
CA LEU A 114 18.92 4.24 -18.94
C LEU A 114 19.51 4.57 -20.31
N ILE A 115 20.71 5.15 -20.31
CA ILE A 115 21.46 5.41 -21.54
C ILE A 115 22.01 4.09 -22.07
N ILE A 116 21.41 3.54 -23.13
CA ILE A 116 21.92 2.37 -23.82
C ILE A 116 23.07 2.82 -24.73
N ILE A 117 24.32 2.65 -24.27
CA ILE A 117 25.49 2.86 -25.12
C ILE A 117 25.61 1.64 -26.04
N ASN A 118 25.10 1.76 -27.26
CA ASN A 118 25.32 0.75 -28.31
C ASN A 118 26.83 0.60 -28.58
N LYS A 119 27.39 -0.55 -28.20
CA LYS A 119 28.79 -0.91 -28.45
C LYS A 119 29.13 -1.06 -29.94
N ASP A 120 28.15 -1.16 -30.82
CA ASP A 120 28.34 -1.43 -32.24
C ASP A 120 28.74 -0.21 -33.09
N ARG A 121 28.88 0.99 -32.48
CA ARG A 121 29.36 2.20 -33.18
C ARG A 121 30.77 2.64 -32.80
N LEU A 122 31.50 1.87 -32.00
CA LEU A 122 32.95 2.03 -31.86
C LEU A 122 33.64 1.29 -33.01
N ALA A 123 34.03 2.06 -34.03
CA ALA A 123 34.80 1.62 -35.19
C ALA A 123 36.11 0.89 -34.78
N PRO A 124 36.75 0.14 -35.70
CA PRO A 124 37.72 -0.90 -35.38
C PRO A 124 39.06 -0.32 -34.89
N ASN A 125 39.73 -1.11 -34.04
CA ASN A 125 41.01 -0.87 -33.38
C ASN A 125 40.93 0.04 -32.16
N PHE A 126 41.03 -0.53 -30.96
CA PHE A 126 42.07 -0.25 -29.95
C PHE A 126 41.88 -1.20 -28.74
N PRO A 127 42.96 -1.67 -28.09
CA PRO A 127 42.90 -2.78 -27.15
C PRO A 127 42.49 -2.34 -25.72
N GLU A 128 41.64 -3.17 -25.13
CA GLU A 128 41.54 -3.57 -23.72
C GLU A 128 41.65 -2.54 -22.56
N ARG A 129 40.48 -2.27 -21.95
CA ARG A 129 40.19 -1.90 -20.52
C ARG A 129 40.63 -0.51 -20.01
N PRO A 130 39.94 0.09 -19.00
CA PRO A 130 39.21 -0.57 -17.92
C PRO A 130 37.75 -0.12 -17.66
N THR A 131 37.07 -0.99 -16.93
CA THR A 131 35.75 -0.91 -16.28
C THR A 131 35.43 0.48 -15.71
N VAL A 132 34.44 1.17 -16.27
CA VAL A 132 33.87 2.38 -15.65
C VAL A 132 32.45 2.04 -15.18
N GLN A 133 32.26 2.12 -13.86
CA GLN A 133 30.98 1.94 -13.18
C GLN A 133 29.97 3.00 -13.63
N PRO A 134 28.68 2.65 -13.83
CA PRO A 134 27.68 3.63 -14.22
C PRO A 134 27.42 4.61 -13.07
N THR A 135 27.80 5.87 -13.25
CA THR A 135 27.41 6.98 -12.38
C THR A 135 25.91 7.25 -12.52
N VAL A 136 25.15 6.78 -11.53
CA VAL A 136 23.73 7.11 -11.36
C VAL A 136 23.63 8.58 -10.95
N ARG A 137 23.24 9.46 -11.87
CA ARG A 137 22.90 10.85 -11.54
C ARG A 137 21.49 10.87 -10.94
N LYS A 138 21.42 11.08 -9.63
CA LYS A 138 20.17 11.28 -8.90
C LYS A 138 19.72 12.73 -9.07
N TYR A 139 18.55 12.94 -9.66
CA TYR A 139 17.87 14.24 -9.61
C TYR A 139 16.72 14.13 -8.60
N SER A 140 16.76 14.98 -7.57
CA SER A 140 15.66 15.19 -6.63
C SER A 140 14.87 16.42 -7.07
N VAL A 141 13.56 16.25 -7.30
CA VAL A 141 12.58 17.34 -7.38
C VAL A 141 11.68 17.26 -6.16
#